data_AF-R7SJT0-F1
#
_entry.id   AF-R7SJT0-F1
#
_cell.length_a   1.000
_cell.length_b   1.000
_cell.length_c   1.000
_cell.angle_alpha   90.00
_cell.angle_beta   90.00
_cell.angle_gamma   90.00
#
_symmetry.space_group_name_H-M   'P 1'
#
loop_
_entity.id
_entity.type
_entity.pdbx_description
1 polymer ?
#
loop_
_entity_poly.entity_id
_entity_poly.type
_entity_poly.pdbx_seq_one_letter_code
_entity_poly.pdbx_strand_id
1 'polypeptide(L)'
;MGRRFRLIRWDWSGAIVTNAIHYYENPEPLCDFLWRISFVKHIALGIDPTATRVSPGSANFLKMTAIAEDTTRDLPYHPGSLPPGYNLPDGSQFKYIREMFAESIGNRDWPCYKLEVMYNGKIHHFLVGKPCFLARGLAGRGTCGYVALDIANDRLVWLKDTWRTSYLFADREGDILQRLNEAGIDNIPTLVSHGDVPHQEGRDYNEGSVSIGK
;
A
#
# COMPACT_ATOMS: atom_id res chain seq x y z
N MET A 1 15.51 25.20 -19.02
CA MET A 1 15.65 25.10 -17.55
C MET A 1 15.30 26.46 -16.94
N GLY A 2 14.38 26.51 -15.98
CA GLY A 2 13.97 27.76 -15.32
C GLY A 2 14.91 28.13 -14.15
N ARG A 3 15.10 29.42 -13.89
CA ARG A 3 15.98 29.94 -12.81
C ARG A 3 15.26 30.24 -11.49
N ARG A 4 13.97 29.88 -11.40
CA ARG A 4 13.12 30.14 -10.25
C ARG A 4 12.53 28.86 -9.71
N PHE A 5 12.36 28.77 -8.40
CA PHE A 5 11.66 27.67 -7.73
C PHE A 5 10.53 28.19 -6.83
N ARG A 6 9.62 27.29 -6.49
CA ARG A 6 8.57 27.48 -5.47
C ARG A 6 8.61 26.25 -4.57
N LEU A 7 8.40 26.44 -3.28
CA LEU A 7 8.14 25.34 -2.37
C LEU A 7 6.62 25.19 -2.25
N ILE A 8 6.16 23.95 -2.32
CA ILE A 8 4.75 23.60 -2.22
C ILE A 8 4.62 22.61 -1.06
N ARG A 9 3.82 22.97 -0.05
CA ARG A 9 3.26 22.00 0.87
C ARG A 9 1.82 21.75 0.41
N TRP A 10 1.50 20.49 0.15
CA TRP A 10 0.17 20.06 -0.24
C TRP A 10 -0.33 19.03 0.77
N ASP A 11 -1.58 19.20 1.19
CA ASP A 11 -2.36 18.18 1.88
C ASP A 11 -3.81 18.22 1.38
N TRP A 12 -4.69 17.44 2.02
CA TRP A 12 -6.11 17.38 1.63
C TRP A 12 -6.90 18.65 1.94
N SER A 13 -6.40 19.52 2.83
CA SER A 13 -7.02 20.82 3.13
C SER A 13 -6.64 21.90 2.11
N GLY A 14 -5.54 21.69 1.37
CA GLY A 14 -5.15 22.53 0.23
C GLY A 14 -3.64 22.57 -0.01
N ALA A 15 -3.24 23.58 -0.78
CA ALA A 15 -1.83 23.87 -1.05
C ALA A 15 -1.43 25.19 -0.42
N ILE A 16 -0.25 25.23 0.19
CA ILE A 16 0.46 26.46 0.49
C ILE A 16 1.68 26.51 -0.42
N VAL A 17 1.79 27.59 -1.18
CA VAL A 17 2.84 27.78 -2.19
C VAL A 17 3.59 29.07 -1.86
N THR A 18 4.92 29.01 -1.85
CA THR A 18 5.73 30.21 -1.70
C THR A 18 5.66 31.09 -2.96
N ASN A 19 5.97 32.38 -2.82
CA ASN A 19 6.34 33.19 -3.99
C ASN A 19 7.51 32.54 -4.75
N ALA A 20 7.64 32.86 -6.04
CA ALA A 20 8.75 32.35 -6.86
C ALA A 20 10.08 32.99 -6.43
N ILE A 21 11.08 32.17 -6.14
CA ILE A 21 12.42 32.60 -5.67
C ILE A 21 13.45 32.32 -6.76
N HIS A 22 14.30 33.29 -7.10
CA HIS A 22 15.35 33.14 -8.11
C HIS A 22 16.63 32.57 -7.48
N TYR A 23 16.90 31.28 -7.68
CA TYR A 23 17.98 30.59 -6.94
C TYR A 23 19.39 30.97 -7.40
N TYR A 24 19.56 31.60 -8.56
CA TYR A 24 20.86 32.14 -8.99
C TYR A 24 21.23 33.43 -8.25
N GLU A 25 20.21 34.24 -7.90
CA GLU A 25 20.41 35.52 -7.19
C GLU A 25 20.37 35.32 -5.68
N ASN A 26 19.50 34.42 -5.22
CA ASN A 26 19.36 34.07 -3.81
C ASN A 26 19.28 32.53 -3.65
N PRO A 27 20.43 31.83 -3.61
CA PRO A 27 20.47 30.38 -3.47
C PRO A 27 20.13 29.89 -2.05
N GLU A 28 20.28 30.76 -1.04
CA GLU A 28 20.20 30.40 0.37
C GLU A 28 18.89 29.68 0.75
N PRO A 29 17.69 30.12 0.32
CA PRO A 29 16.44 29.45 0.72
C PRO A 29 16.31 28.03 0.13
N LEU A 30 16.92 27.77 -1.04
CA LEU A 30 16.92 26.42 -1.62
C LEU A 30 17.88 25.51 -0.84
N CYS A 31 19.09 25.99 -0.55
CA CYS A 31 20.07 25.26 0.25
C CYS A 31 19.56 24.97 1.66
N ASP A 32 18.96 25.97 2.33
CA ASP A 32 18.38 25.82 3.67
C ASP A 32 17.20 24.83 3.67
N PHE A 33 16.33 24.88 2.65
CA PHE A 33 15.24 23.90 2.51
C PHE A 33 15.77 22.47 2.33
N LEU A 34 16.73 22.26 1.40
CA LEU A 34 17.33 20.96 1.15
C LEU A 34 18.12 20.44 2.37
N TRP A 35 18.78 21.33 3.08
CA TRP A 35 19.44 21.01 4.34
C TRP A 35 18.40 20.54 5.37
N ARG A 36 17.39 21.36 5.68
CA ARG A 36 16.36 21.01 6.66
C ARG A 36 15.64 19.72 6.33
N ILE A 37 15.20 19.54 5.08
CA ILE A 37 14.44 18.34 4.68
C ILE A 37 15.29 17.06 4.82
N SER A 38 16.61 17.16 4.69
CA SER A 38 17.51 16.02 4.91
C SER A 38 17.57 15.55 6.37
N PHE A 39 17.25 16.41 7.33
CA PHE A 39 17.14 16.07 8.76
C PHE A 39 15.71 15.74 9.21
N VAL A 40 14.70 15.94 8.36
CA VAL A 40 13.31 15.61 8.69
C VAL A 40 13.15 14.09 8.70
N LYS A 41 12.57 13.55 9.77
CA LYS A 41 12.26 12.11 9.87
C LYS A 41 11.31 11.71 8.74
N HIS A 42 11.49 10.50 8.19
CA HIS A 42 10.65 9.93 7.14
C HIS A 42 9.14 10.12 7.39
N ILE A 43 8.71 9.92 8.63
CA ILE A 43 7.30 10.06 8.99
C ILE A 43 6.74 11.47 8.83
N ALA A 44 7.53 12.51 9.10
CA ALA A 44 7.12 13.90 8.91
C ALA A 44 7.11 14.30 7.43
N LEU A 45 7.69 13.48 6.55
CA LEU A 45 7.58 13.58 5.10
C LEU A 45 6.39 12.79 4.54
N GLY A 46 5.58 12.17 5.39
CA GLY A 46 4.47 11.30 4.99
C GLY A 46 4.94 9.94 4.44
N ILE A 47 6.20 9.56 4.66
CA ILE A 47 6.73 8.25 4.28
C ILE A 47 6.26 7.23 5.33
N ASP A 48 5.64 6.16 4.87
CA ASP A 48 5.22 5.04 5.70
C ASP A 48 6.44 4.37 6.37
N PRO A 49 6.55 4.42 7.71
CA PRO A 49 7.67 3.82 8.43
C PRO A 49 7.60 2.28 8.49
N THR A 50 6.45 1.69 8.16
CA THR A 50 6.23 0.23 8.16
C THR A 50 6.68 -0.43 6.86
N ALA A 51 6.96 0.36 5.82
CA ALA A 51 7.44 -0.12 4.54
C ALA A 51 8.97 -0.19 4.50
N THR A 52 9.51 -1.40 4.41
CA THR A 52 10.95 -1.64 4.24
C THR A 52 11.25 -2.12 2.83
N ARG A 53 12.21 -1.50 2.14
CA ARG A 53 12.61 -1.93 0.79
C ARG A 53 13.16 -3.36 0.79
N VAL A 54 12.70 -4.17 -0.16
CA VAL A 54 13.20 -5.52 -0.41
C VAL A 54 14.25 -5.45 -1.52
N SER A 55 15.50 -5.75 -1.17
CA SER A 55 16.60 -5.76 -2.13
C SER A 55 16.53 -6.99 -3.05
N PRO A 56 16.84 -6.84 -4.34
CA PRO A 56 17.03 -7.98 -5.24
C PRO A 56 18.03 -9.00 -4.65
N GLY A 57 17.72 -10.29 -4.74
CA GLY A 57 18.54 -11.38 -4.21
C GLY A 57 18.46 -11.60 -2.69
N SER A 58 17.75 -10.75 -1.94
CA SER A 58 17.45 -11.01 -0.52
C SER A 58 16.55 -12.25 -0.36
N ALA A 59 16.53 -12.85 0.84
CA ALA A 59 15.66 -14.00 1.12
C ALA A 59 14.17 -13.71 0.82
N ASN A 60 13.70 -12.50 1.14
CA ASN A 60 12.34 -12.06 0.80
C ASN A 60 12.14 -11.99 -0.70
N PHE A 61 13.08 -11.42 -1.45
CA PHE A 61 12.98 -11.34 -2.91
C PHE A 61 12.96 -12.73 -3.56
N LEU A 62 13.84 -13.63 -3.11
CA LEU A 62 13.87 -15.02 -3.58
C LEU A 62 12.55 -15.74 -3.30
N LYS A 63 11.93 -15.51 -2.12
CA LYS A 63 10.61 -16.03 -1.79
C LYS A 63 9.53 -15.48 -2.74
N MET A 64 9.57 -14.19 -3.06
CA MET A 64 8.64 -13.59 -4.03
C MET A 64 8.80 -14.22 -5.42
N THR A 65 10.03 -14.37 -5.89
CA THR A 65 10.31 -15.02 -7.19
C THR A 65 9.83 -16.47 -7.22
N ALA A 66 10.08 -17.25 -6.16
CA ALA A 66 9.62 -18.63 -6.08
C ALA A 66 8.09 -18.74 -6.17
N ILE A 67 7.33 -17.89 -5.45
CA ILE A 67 5.86 -17.87 -5.52
C ILE A 67 5.37 -17.40 -6.89
N ALA A 68 6.06 -16.43 -7.51
CA ALA A 68 5.72 -15.96 -8.85
C ALA A 68 5.92 -17.04 -9.93
N GLU A 69 6.86 -17.96 -9.74
CA GLU A 69 7.17 -19.05 -10.67
C GLU A 69 6.41 -20.35 -10.37
N ASP A 70 5.88 -20.53 -9.15
CA ASP A 70 5.16 -21.74 -8.73
C ASP A 70 3.77 -21.87 -9.38
N THR A 71 3.70 -22.65 -10.46
CA THR A 71 2.44 -22.96 -11.16
C THR A 71 1.70 -24.16 -10.58
N THR A 72 2.24 -24.85 -9.56
CA THR A 72 1.63 -26.08 -9.03
C THR A 72 0.33 -25.82 -8.27
N ARG A 73 0.15 -24.58 -7.80
CA ARG A 73 -1.04 -24.12 -7.06
C ARG A 73 -2.08 -23.43 -7.96
N ASP A 74 -1.79 -23.30 -9.25
CA ASP A 74 -2.63 -22.55 -10.20
C ASP A 74 -3.92 -23.30 -10.52
N LEU A 75 -5.05 -22.66 -10.22
CA LEU A 75 -6.33 -23.03 -10.78
C LEU A 75 -6.59 -22.27 -12.07
N PRO A 76 -7.18 -22.92 -13.09
CA PRO A 76 -7.60 -22.23 -14.30
C PRO A 76 -8.63 -21.17 -13.94
N TYR A 77 -8.49 -20.01 -14.58
CA TYR A 77 -9.50 -18.96 -14.50
C TYR A 77 -10.39 -19.04 -15.73
N HIS A 78 -11.68 -19.26 -15.50
CA HIS A 78 -12.70 -19.13 -16.52
C HIS A 78 -13.54 -17.90 -16.16
N PRO A 79 -13.62 -16.86 -17.03
CA PRO A 79 -14.49 -15.73 -16.81
C PRO A 79 -15.93 -16.22 -16.61
N GLY A 80 -16.46 -16.06 -15.40
CA GLY A 80 -17.75 -16.58 -15.00
C GLY A 80 -17.94 -16.52 -13.48
N SER A 81 -19.18 -16.69 -13.03
CA SER A 81 -19.48 -16.77 -11.60
C SER A 81 -18.98 -18.11 -11.05
N LEU A 82 -18.25 -18.06 -9.93
CA LEU A 82 -18.02 -19.27 -9.15
C LEU A 82 -19.38 -19.83 -8.70
N PRO A 83 -19.56 -21.17 -8.65
CA PRO A 83 -20.77 -21.76 -8.11
C PRO A 83 -21.05 -21.20 -6.70
N PRO A 84 -22.31 -21.03 -6.30
CA PRO A 84 -22.65 -20.68 -4.93
C PRO A 84 -22.00 -21.67 -3.95
N GLY A 85 -21.27 -21.16 -2.95
CA GLY A 85 -20.55 -21.99 -1.97
C GLY A 85 -19.24 -22.62 -2.47
N TYR A 86 -18.72 -22.20 -3.61
CA TYR A 86 -17.41 -22.66 -4.08
C TYR A 86 -16.29 -22.14 -3.17
N ASN A 87 -15.60 -23.06 -2.51
CA ASN A 87 -14.39 -22.77 -1.75
C ASN A 87 -13.16 -23.09 -2.59
N LEU A 88 -12.21 -22.15 -2.63
CA LEU A 88 -10.88 -22.42 -3.17
C LEU A 88 -10.24 -23.55 -2.36
N PRO A 89 -9.74 -24.63 -3.01
CA PRO A 89 -8.91 -25.62 -2.35
C PRO A 89 -7.79 -24.98 -1.54
N ASP A 90 -7.50 -25.53 -0.37
CA ASP A 90 -6.49 -24.94 0.49
C ASP A 90 -5.12 -24.92 -0.19
N GLY A 91 -4.40 -23.81 -0.04
CA GLY A 91 -3.14 -23.55 -0.73
C GLY A 91 -3.24 -23.26 -2.24
N SER A 92 -4.43 -23.32 -2.86
CA SER A 92 -4.59 -22.98 -4.28
C SER A 92 -4.79 -21.48 -4.50
N GLN A 93 -4.46 -21.03 -5.71
CA GLN A 93 -4.68 -19.66 -6.16
C GLN A 93 -5.08 -19.65 -7.63
N PHE A 94 -5.86 -18.66 -8.05
CA PHE A 94 -6.14 -18.52 -9.48
C PHE A 94 -4.87 -18.11 -10.22
N LYS A 95 -4.64 -18.74 -11.38
CA LYS A 95 -3.49 -18.44 -12.25
C LYS A 95 -3.30 -16.94 -12.48
N TYR A 96 -4.38 -16.20 -12.73
CA TYR A 96 -4.29 -14.76 -13.00
C TYR A 96 -3.75 -13.96 -11.80
N ILE A 97 -4.01 -14.40 -10.56
CA ILE A 97 -3.50 -13.73 -9.35
C ILE A 97 -1.99 -13.90 -9.26
N ARG A 98 -1.48 -15.12 -9.51
CA ARG A 98 -0.04 -15.38 -9.57
C ARG A 98 0.63 -14.58 -10.68
N GLU A 99 0.02 -14.53 -11.87
CA GLU A 99 0.55 -13.76 -13.00
C GLU A 99 0.60 -12.25 -12.70
N MET A 100 -0.45 -11.69 -12.07
CA MET A 100 -0.45 -10.30 -11.60
C MET A 100 0.66 -10.04 -10.57
N PHE A 101 0.90 -10.99 -9.65
CA PHE A 101 2.01 -10.88 -8.69
C PHE A 101 3.37 -10.94 -9.40
N ALA A 102 3.56 -11.87 -10.33
CA ALA A 102 4.78 -12.00 -11.12
C ALA A 102 5.09 -10.72 -11.92
N GLU A 103 4.06 -10.12 -12.55
CA GLU A 103 4.19 -8.85 -13.26
C GLU A 103 4.55 -7.70 -12.31
N SER A 104 3.89 -7.64 -11.15
CA SER A 104 4.12 -6.63 -10.12
C SER A 104 5.57 -6.60 -9.62
N ILE A 105 6.19 -7.76 -9.41
CA ILE A 105 7.58 -7.87 -8.92
C ILE A 105 8.63 -7.83 -10.05
N GLY A 106 8.23 -8.09 -11.30
CA GLY A 106 9.10 -8.07 -12.47
C GLY A 106 9.45 -6.67 -12.97
N ASN A 107 8.80 -5.63 -12.46
CA ASN A 107 9.06 -4.25 -12.86
C ASN A 107 10.37 -3.71 -12.25
N ARG A 108 11.42 -3.56 -13.07
CA ARG A 108 12.74 -3.11 -12.60
C ARG A 108 12.80 -1.66 -12.13
N ASP A 109 11.89 -0.83 -12.60
CA ASP A 109 11.80 0.60 -12.22
C ASP A 109 11.03 0.79 -10.91
N TRP A 110 10.39 -0.27 -10.40
CA TRP A 110 9.61 -0.22 -9.17
C TRP A 110 10.18 -1.16 -8.10
N PRO A 111 10.68 -0.64 -6.98
CA PRO A 111 11.19 -1.49 -5.91
C PRO A 111 10.08 -2.31 -5.25
N CYS A 112 10.43 -3.50 -4.78
CA CYS A 112 9.58 -4.31 -3.90
C CYS A 112 9.70 -3.84 -2.45
N TYR A 113 8.65 -4.05 -1.65
CA TYR A 113 8.59 -3.65 -0.25
C TYR A 113 8.05 -4.78 0.63
N LYS A 114 8.53 -4.80 1.88
CA LYS A 114 7.96 -5.54 2.99
C LYS A 114 7.16 -4.55 3.83
N LEU A 115 5.86 -4.78 3.97
CA LEU A 115 4.94 -3.97 4.75
C LEU A 115 4.66 -4.67 6.09
N GLU A 116 4.48 -3.88 7.14
CA GLU A 116 4.14 -4.36 8.49
C GLU A 116 2.78 -3.80 8.91
N VAL A 117 1.80 -4.69 9.13
CA VAL A 117 0.44 -4.31 9.51
C VAL A 117 0.15 -4.85 10.91
N MET A 118 -0.13 -3.96 11.85
CA MET A 118 -0.57 -4.33 13.20
C MET A 118 -2.04 -4.72 13.20
N TYR A 119 -2.35 -5.97 13.55
CA TYR A 119 -3.71 -6.46 13.62
C TYR A 119 -3.85 -7.45 14.79
N ASN A 120 -4.89 -7.31 15.60
CA ASN A 120 -5.15 -8.16 16.78
C ASN A 120 -3.93 -8.35 17.70
N GLY A 121 -3.17 -7.28 17.93
CA GLY A 121 -1.98 -7.27 18.79
C GLY A 121 -0.74 -7.98 18.21
N LYS A 122 -0.76 -8.35 16.92
CA LYS A 122 0.36 -9.00 16.23
C LYS A 122 0.77 -8.20 15.00
N ILE A 123 2.06 -8.27 14.65
CA ILE A 123 2.58 -7.76 13.39
C ILE A 123 2.38 -8.82 12.31
N HIS A 124 1.71 -8.44 11.22
CA HIS A 124 1.60 -9.22 10.00
C HIS A 124 2.52 -8.65 8.93
N HIS A 125 3.24 -9.52 8.22
CA HIS A 125 4.21 -9.11 7.20
C HIS A 125 3.75 -9.48 5.80
N PHE A 126 3.80 -8.51 4.90
CA PHE A 126 3.40 -8.68 3.50
C PHE A 126 4.51 -8.23 2.56
N LEU A 127 4.71 -8.96 1.46
CA LEU A 127 5.62 -8.55 0.40
C LEU A 127 4.84 -8.09 -0.82
N VAL A 128 5.16 -6.91 -1.33
CA VAL A 128 4.49 -6.28 -2.48
C VAL A 128 5.49 -5.79 -3.52
N GLY A 129 5.12 -5.86 -4.79
CA GLY A 129 5.80 -5.17 -5.88
C GLY A 129 5.09 -3.88 -6.26
N LYS A 130 5.02 -3.61 -7.57
CA LYS A 130 4.26 -2.49 -8.13
C LYS A 130 2.75 -2.63 -7.84
N PRO A 131 2.04 -1.54 -7.49
CA PRO A 131 0.59 -1.57 -7.37
C PRO A 131 -0.08 -2.00 -8.69
N CYS A 132 -1.02 -2.93 -8.60
CA CYS A 132 -1.88 -3.36 -9.70
C CYS A 132 -3.00 -2.35 -10.00
N PHE A 133 -3.37 -1.55 -9.00
CA PHE A 133 -4.34 -0.46 -9.11
C PHE A 133 -3.81 0.80 -8.44
N LEU A 134 -4.02 1.95 -9.07
CA LEU A 134 -3.71 3.26 -8.52
C LEU A 134 -4.84 4.22 -8.88
N ALA A 135 -5.52 4.76 -7.87
CA ALA A 135 -6.52 5.80 -8.06
C ALA A 135 -5.84 7.06 -8.66
N ARG A 136 -6.40 7.58 -9.76
CA ARG A 136 -5.86 8.76 -10.46
C ARG A 136 -6.40 10.05 -9.83
N GLY A 137 -5.51 11.01 -9.60
CA GLY A 137 -5.87 12.38 -9.22
C GLY A 137 -5.16 12.88 -7.96
N LEU A 138 -4.86 14.19 -7.93
CA LEU A 138 -4.31 14.89 -6.75
C LEU A 138 -5.35 15.05 -5.63
N ALA A 139 -6.63 15.06 -5.98
CA ALA A 139 -7.77 15.09 -5.07
C ALA A 139 -8.49 13.74 -5.11
N GLY A 140 -8.19 12.86 -4.16
CA GLY A 140 -8.77 11.52 -4.05
C GLY A 140 -8.12 10.72 -2.92
N ARG A 141 -8.69 9.57 -2.53
CA ARG A 141 -8.25 8.71 -1.39
C ARG A 141 -6.81 8.16 -1.48
N GLY A 142 -6.08 8.41 -2.56
CA GLY A 142 -4.76 7.85 -2.82
C GLY A 142 -4.75 6.32 -2.82
N THR A 143 -5.89 5.69 -3.16
CA THR A 143 -6.04 4.25 -3.02
C THR A 143 -5.13 3.49 -3.98
N CYS A 144 -4.31 2.61 -3.41
CA CYS A 144 -3.42 1.70 -4.12
C CYS A 144 -3.88 0.26 -3.84
N GLY A 145 -3.90 -0.58 -4.87
CA GLY A 145 -4.22 -2.00 -4.76
C GLY A 145 -3.03 -2.84 -5.18
N TYR A 146 -2.68 -3.84 -4.37
CA TYR A 146 -1.54 -4.72 -4.57
C TYR A 146 -2.00 -6.17 -4.51
N VAL A 147 -1.42 -7.02 -5.35
CA VAL A 147 -1.30 -8.43 -5.01
C VAL A 147 -0.10 -8.56 -4.08
N ALA A 148 -0.33 -9.08 -2.88
CA ALA A 148 0.67 -9.18 -1.82
C ALA A 148 0.88 -10.63 -1.42
N LEU A 149 2.10 -10.97 -1.03
CA LEU A 149 2.41 -12.26 -0.41
C LEU A 149 2.36 -12.13 1.12
N ASP A 150 1.42 -12.84 1.74
CA ASP A 150 1.38 -13.06 3.19
C ASP A 150 2.50 -14.03 3.58
N ILE A 151 3.54 -13.52 4.25
CA ILE A 151 4.75 -14.30 4.52
C ILE A 151 4.45 -15.50 5.43
N ALA A 152 3.55 -15.32 6.40
CA ALA A 152 3.27 -16.30 7.45
C ALA A 152 2.44 -17.48 6.92
N ASN A 153 1.49 -17.19 6.03
CA ASN A 153 0.56 -18.20 5.49
C ASN A 153 0.91 -18.67 4.07
N ASP A 154 2.02 -18.18 3.50
CA ASP A 154 2.54 -18.56 2.19
C ASP A 154 1.48 -18.48 1.05
N ARG A 155 0.72 -17.40 1.05
CA ARG A 155 -0.42 -17.20 0.14
C ARG A 155 -0.48 -15.79 -0.43
N LEU A 156 -0.99 -15.67 -1.65
CA LEU A 156 -1.30 -14.38 -2.25
C LEU A 156 -2.63 -13.84 -1.71
N VAL A 157 -2.65 -12.53 -1.43
CA VAL A 157 -3.80 -11.78 -0.91
C VAL A 157 -3.93 -10.46 -1.64
N TRP A 158 -5.12 -9.87 -1.63
CA TRP A 158 -5.34 -8.50 -2.09
C TRP A 158 -5.07 -7.53 -0.94
N LEU A 159 -4.12 -6.61 -1.12
CA LEU A 159 -3.82 -5.55 -0.17
C LEU A 159 -4.29 -4.23 -0.75
N LYS A 160 -5.18 -3.57 -0.01
CA LYS A 160 -5.65 -2.22 -0.32
C LYS A 160 -5.01 -1.26 0.67
N ASP A 161 -4.28 -0.30 0.14
CA ASP A 161 -3.74 0.84 0.88
C ASP A 161 -4.56 2.08 0.50
N THR A 162 -5.03 2.83 1.50
CA THR A 162 -5.81 4.04 1.27
C THR A 162 -5.64 5.04 2.41
N TRP A 163 -5.59 6.31 2.05
CA TRP A 163 -5.73 7.39 3.02
C TRP A 163 -7.19 7.44 3.47
N ARG A 164 -7.43 7.53 4.78
CA ARG A 164 -8.74 7.81 5.36
C ARG A 164 -8.76 9.18 6.01
N THR A 165 -9.88 9.88 5.82
CA THR A 165 -10.19 11.08 6.61
C THR A 165 -10.55 10.61 8.01
N SER A 166 -9.84 11.10 9.03
CA SER A 166 -10.12 10.80 10.43
C SER A 166 -11.30 11.66 10.91
N TYR A 167 -12.46 11.54 10.27
CA TYR A 167 -13.67 12.04 10.89
C TYR A 167 -13.94 11.16 12.12
N LEU A 168 -14.21 11.80 13.26
CA LEU A 168 -14.54 11.20 14.56
C LEU A 168 -15.66 10.13 14.54
N PHE A 169 -16.30 9.89 13.39
CA PHE A 169 -17.47 9.03 13.21
C PHE A 169 -17.41 8.09 12.00
N ALA A 170 -16.27 7.99 11.30
CA ALA A 170 -16.12 7.05 10.19
C ALA A 170 -15.49 5.74 10.68
N ASP A 171 -16.28 4.67 10.76
CA ASP A 171 -15.79 3.32 11.02
C ASP A 171 -14.69 2.94 10.02
N ARG A 172 -13.64 2.26 10.47
CA ARG A 172 -12.60 1.76 9.56
C ARG A 172 -13.21 0.70 8.65
N GLU A 173 -12.83 0.71 7.38
CA GLU A 173 -13.30 -0.28 6.40
C GLU A 173 -13.05 -1.71 6.90
N GLY A 174 -11.91 -1.94 7.54
CA GLY A 174 -11.59 -3.22 8.18
C GLY A 174 -12.57 -3.61 9.29
N ASP A 175 -12.96 -2.68 10.18
CA ASP A 175 -13.93 -2.95 11.26
C ASP A 175 -15.33 -3.27 10.66
N ILE A 176 -15.70 -2.66 9.53
CA ILE A 176 -16.92 -2.97 8.79
C ILE A 176 -16.84 -4.37 8.20
N LEU A 177 -15.77 -4.69 7.47
CA LEU A 177 -15.57 -6.01 6.87
C LEU A 177 -15.54 -7.11 7.93
N GLN A 178 -14.92 -6.85 9.08
CA GLN A 178 -14.88 -7.79 10.20
C GLN A 178 -16.29 -8.14 10.67
N ARG A 179 -17.10 -7.13 11.00
CA ARG A 179 -18.50 -7.32 11.45
C ARG A 179 -19.33 -8.07 10.42
N LEU A 180 -19.12 -7.79 9.13
CA LEU A 180 -19.84 -8.43 8.04
C LEU A 180 -19.44 -9.90 7.85
N ASN A 181 -18.14 -10.22 7.97
CA ASN A 181 -17.67 -11.60 7.95
C ASN A 181 -18.14 -12.39 9.19
N GLU A 182 -18.11 -11.79 10.38
CA GLU A 182 -18.59 -12.40 11.62
C GLU A 182 -20.11 -12.66 11.60
N ALA A 183 -20.87 -11.82 10.91
CA ALA A 183 -22.30 -12.01 10.69
C ALA A 183 -22.62 -13.08 9.62
N GLY A 184 -21.61 -13.66 8.96
CA GLY A 184 -21.80 -14.70 7.95
C GLY A 184 -22.49 -14.20 6.68
N ILE A 185 -22.31 -12.92 6.32
CA ILE A 185 -22.91 -12.35 5.12
C ILE A 185 -22.13 -12.81 3.88
N ASP A 186 -22.83 -13.42 2.93
CA ASP A 186 -22.26 -13.88 1.67
C ASP A 186 -21.87 -12.73 0.73
N ASN A 187 -20.95 -13.02 -0.20
CA ASN A 187 -20.50 -12.10 -1.27
C ASN A 187 -19.78 -10.84 -0.76
N ILE A 188 -19.14 -10.92 0.40
CA ILE A 188 -18.30 -9.85 0.97
C ILE A 188 -16.85 -10.32 0.97
N PRO A 189 -15.87 -9.44 0.66
CA PRO A 189 -14.46 -9.80 0.74
C PRO A 189 -14.12 -10.41 2.11
N THR A 190 -13.32 -11.48 2.09
CA THR A 190 -12.86 -12.12 3.32
C THR A 190 -11.72 -11.29 3.90
N LEU A 191 -11.91 -10.71 5.07
CA LEU A 191 -10.90 -9.95 5.80
C LEU A 191 -9.80 -10.89 6.32
N VAL A 192 -8.55 -10.59 5.96
CA VAL A 192 -7.35 -11.27 6.49
C VAL A 192 -6.76 -10.48 7.65
N SER A 193 -6.57 -9.18 7.46
CA SER A 193 -6.06 -8.24 8.46
C SER A 193 -6.34 -6.82 8.03
N HIS A 194 -6.40 -5.90 8.98
CA HIS A 194 -6.42 -4.48 8.70
C HIS A 194 -5.71 -3.70 9.81
N GLY A 195 -5.32 -2.48 9.52
CA GLY A 195 -4.72 -1.61 10.51
C GLY A 195 -4.47 -0.22 9.94
N ASP A 196 -4.31 0.74 10.83
CA ASP A 196 -3.83 2.07 10.48
C ASP A 196 -2.30 2.08 10.50
N VAL A 197 -1.68 2.87 9.61
CA VAL A 197 -0.23 3.06 9.58
C VAL A 197 0.16 3.88 10.82
N PRO A 198 0.98 3.32 11.72
CA PRO A 198 1.24 3.92 13.02
C PRO A 198 2.00 5.25 12.89
N HIS A 199 1.72 6.16 13.81
CA HIS A 199 2.39 7.47 13.96
C HIS A 199 2.22 8.45 12.77
N GLN A 200 1.27 8.20 11.87
CA GLN A 200 0.81 9.19 10.89
C GLN A 200 -0.20 10.19 11.46
N GLU A 201 -0.17 10.43 12.79
CA GLU A 201 -0.91 11.54 13.43
C GLU A 201 -0.29 12.88 13.00
N GLY A 202 -0.60 13.30 11.78
CA GLY A 202 -0.54 14.71 11.46
C GLY A 202 -1.50 15.44 12.40
N ARG A 203 -1.17 16.67 12.80
CA ARG A 203 -2.13 17.58 13.47
C ARG A 203 -3.37 17.92 12.59
N ASP A 204 -3.50 17.23 11.46
CA ASP A 204 -4.50 17.33 10.43
C ASP A 204 -5.17 15.95 10.33
N TYR A 205 -6.48 15.93 10.58
CA TYR A 205 -7.40 14.80 10.74
C TYR A 205 -7.34 13.66 9.68
N ASN A 206 -6.23 12.95 9.51
CA ASN A 206 -6.10 11.85 8.54
C ASN A 206 -5.17 10.73 9.02
N GLU A 207 -5.49 9.48 8.64
CA GLU A 207 -4.69 8.30 8.94
C GLU A 207 -4.54 7.45 7.66
N GLY A 208 -3.38 6.83 7.45
CA GLY A 208 -3.22 5.78 6.44
C GLY A 208 -3.86 4.48 6.95
N SER A 209 -4.60 3.76 6.10
CA SER A 209 -5.23 2.50 6.48
C SER A 209 -5.00 1.44 5.42
N VAL A 210 -4.71 0.22 5.88
CA VAL A 210 -4.51 -0.94 5.03
C VAL A 210 -5.58 -1.97 5.36
N SER A 211 -6.28 -2.46 4.34
CA SER A 211 -7.25 -3.57 4.43
C SER A 211 -6.80 -4.68 3.50
N ILE A 212 -6.73 -5.90 4.03
CA ILE A 212 -6.23 -7.06 3.30
C ILE A 212 -7.35 -8.08 3.19
N GLY A 213 -7.66 -8.48 1.96
CA GLY A 213 -8.72 -9.42 1.64
C GLY A 213 -8.26 -10.58 0.78
N LYS A 214 -9.07 -11.64 0.74
CA LYS A 214 -9.03 -12.67 -0.31
C LYS A 214 -10.13 -12.44 -1.34
#